data_AF-A0A956YQ42-F1
#
_entry.id   AF-A0A956YQ42-F1
#
_cell.length_a   1.000
_cell.length_b   1.000
_cell.length_c   1.000
_cell.angle_alpha   90.00
_cell.angle_beta   90.00
_cell.angle_gamma   90.00
#
_symmetry.space_group_name_H-M   'P 1'
#
loop_
_entity.id
_entity.type
_entity.pdbx_description
1 polymer ?
#
loop_
_entity_poly.entity_id
_entity_poly.type
_entity_poly.pdbx_seq_one_letter_code
_entity_poly.pdbx_strand_id
1 'polypeptide(L)'
;MTTPSSASHRPNTAFDFLRLPGIGALLRHRWGRLPVQLLLTLVALALIIDGFTGPQEAARNLATIAPWVQYRGLVVVALLVVGNLFCMSCPFTLPRTLAKRLSLSGRRFPRRLRNKWLALAGLFGLFFVYEWLDLWSSPVLTAWVIVAYFVASFVLEAFFTESAFCKYVCPLGTFNFVYSTLSPSQIGVKNSAVCASCVGKECVNGSYAPQPIIRVDAIPVAGTDEPIARTVTHGPQGTLGCGTLLFAPQISSNLDCTFCLDCVRACPHANVGLMARTPGRELMQPGAWPQRWDVSLLPVMLTFIGLTNAFAMVPPVYELQRWLVEVAGLRSEFLVLLLIFTVGNLLLPIAAITLTAQVGRALTNMRKRYSLRATVATFAPAFVPLGFGIWFAHYSFHFLISPLSIIAVFQEFLGMTGAWEQLSGGLSLDAIGLLQVVALVGGWAWSAWLVQRAARRLYGRRGFVGQLPWMLLLLVVLLIAVQIFSQPMEMRGTEFLFS
;
A
#
# COMPACT_ATOMS: atom_id res chain seq x y z
N MET A 1 2.97 -12.82 37.28
CA MET A 1 1.58 -12.77 36.78
C MET A 1 1.41 -11.50 35.96
N THR A 2 1.53 -11.62 34.64
CA THR A 2 1.38 -10.50 33.70
C THR A 2 -0.10 -10.38 33.33
N THR A 3 -0.73 -9.26 33.68
CA THR A 3 -2.07 -8.91 33.21
C THR A 3 -2.10 -8.96 31.67
N PRO A 4 -3.12 -9.60 31.05
CA PRO A 4 -3.29 -9.49 29.61
C PRO A 4 -3.63 -8.02 29.34
N SER A 5 -2.78 -7.32 28.59
CA SER A 5 -3.11 -5.97 28.15
C SER A 5 -4.41 -6.04 27.36
N SER A 6 -5.43 -5.32 27.83
CA SER A 6 -6.70 -5.11 27.15
C SER A 6 -6.50 -4.22 25.92
N ALA A 7 -5.72 -4.70 24.96
CA ALA A 7 -5.45 -4.02 23.70
C ALA A 7 -6.65 -4.18 22.75
N SER A 8 -7.74 -3.46 23.00
CA SER A 8 -8.75 -3.11 21.97
C SER A 8 -9.75 -2.03 22.36
N HIS A 9 -9.63 -1.35 23.51
CA HIS A 9 -10.50 -0.18 23.77
C HIS A 9 -9.90 1.06 23.10
N ARG A 10 -10.42 1.44 21.92
CA ARG A 10 -10.20 2.77 21.34
C ARG A 10 -11.20 3.73 21.98
N PRO A 11 -10.82 4.99 22.26
CA PRO A 11 -11.66 5.92 23.00
C PRO A 11 -13.01 6.14 22.29
N ASN A 12 -14.09 6.26 23.07
CA ASN A 12 -15.45 6.59 22.62
C ASN A 12 -15.57 7.86 21.76
N THR A 13 -14.48 8.64 21.62
CA THR A 13 -14.40 9.93 20.93
C THR A 13 -13.90 9.85 19.49
N ALA A 14 -13.53 8.67 18.97
CA ALA A 14 -13.14 8.54 17.56
C ALA A 14 -14.36 8.70 16.65
N PHE A 15 -14.33 9.71 15.77
CA PHE A 15 -15.38 9.92 14.77
C PHE A 15 -15.48 8.71 13.83
N ASP A 16 -16.68 8.16 13.67
CA ASP A 16 -16.97 7.06 12.75
C ASP A 16 -17.45 7.64 11.42
N PHE A 17 -16.64 7.53 10.36
CA PHE A 17 -16.96 8.03 9.03
C PHE A 17 -18.24 7.41 8.47
N LEU A 18 -18.68 6.25 8.97
CA LEU A 18 -19.94 5.62 8.56
C LEU A 18 -21.19 6.30 9.14
N ARG A 19 -21.03 7.28 10.04
CA ARG A 19 -22.13 8.12 10.52
C ARG A 19 -22.47 9.26 9.58
N LEU A 20 -21.61 9.59 8.62
CA LEU A 20 -21.89 10.62 7.62
C LEU A 20 -23.12 10.23 6.79
N PRO A 21 -24.12 11.12 6.65
CA PRO A 21 -25.30 10.85 5.83
C PRO A 21 -24.89 10.67 4.37
N GLY A 22 -25.58 9.80 3.63
CA GLY A 22 -25.22 9.44 2.25
C GLY A 22 -24.02 8.51 2.16
N ILE A 23 -22.80 9.01 2.43
CA ILE A 23 -21.54 8.24 2.29
C ILE A 23 -21.56 7.01 3.20
N GLY A 24 -21.93 7.17 4.46
CA GLY A 24 -21.99 6.06 5.41
C GLY A 24 -23.09 5.04 5.08
N ALA A 25 -24.18 5.47 4.44
CA ALA A 25 -25.22 4.58 3.94
C ALA A 25 -24.72 3.79 2.71
N LEU A 26 -24.09 4.48 1.75
CA LEU A 26 -23.48 3.87 0.57
C LEU A 26 -22.43 2.81 0.96
N LEU A 27 -21.50 3.16 1.85
CA LEU A 27 -20.43 2.25 2.27
C LEU A 27 -20.97 1.00 3.02
N ARG A 28 -22.03 1.15 3.81
CA ARG A 28 -22.70 0.03 4.51
C ARG A 28 -23.63 -0.77 3.61
N HIS A 29 -24.09 -0.20 2.49
CA HIS A 29 -24.95 -0.90 1.56
C HIS A 29 -24.23 -2.15 1.04
N ARG A 30 -24.98 -3.25 0.93
CA ARG A 30 -24.48 -4.56 0.46
C ARG A 30 -23.75 -4.45 -0.89
N TRP A 31 -24.20 -3.53 -1.75
CA TRP A 31 -23.67 -3.33 -3.10
C TRP A 31 -22.86 -2.04 -3.20
N GLY A 32 -22.54 -1.38 -2.09
CA GLY A 32 -21.92 -0.05 -2.08
C GLY A 32 -20.57 0.04 -2.80
N ARG A 33 -19.83 -1.08 -2.88
CA ARG A 33 -18.56 -1.17 -3.62
C ARG A 33 -18.71 -1.53 -5.08
N LEU A 34 -19.81 -2.19 -5.44
CA LEU A 34 -19.99 -2.77 -6.76
C LEU A 34 -19.95 -1.71 -7.86
N PRO A 35 -20.62 -0.54 -7.77
CA PRO A 35 -20.52 0.49 -8.79
C PRO A 35 -19.09 0.95 -9.06
N VAL A 36 -18.31 1.20 -8.00
CA VAL A 36 -16.92 1.66 -8.14
C VAL A 36 -16.03 0.54 -8.70
N GLN A 37 -16.25 -0.71 -8.29
CA GLN A 37 -15.53 -1.86 -8.83
C GLN A 37 -15.87 -2.10 -10.31
N LEU A 38 -17.13 -1.97 -10.70
CA LEU A 38 -17.57 -2.10 -12.09
C LEU A 38 -16.95 -1.00 -12.94
N LEU A 39 -16.98 0.26 -12.48
CA LEU A 39 -16.32 1.37 -13.16
C LEU A 39 -14.83 1.10 -13.38
N LEU A 40 -14.08 0.72 -12.34
CA LEU A 40 -12.65 0.42 -12.48
C LEU A 40 -12.39 -0.85 -13.32
N THR A 41 -13.32 -1.79 -13.36
CA THR A 41 -13.23 -2.97 -14.23
C THR A 41 -13.42 -2.57 -15.69
N LEU A 42 -14.38 -1.69 -15.99
CA LEU A 42 -14.58 -1.14 -17.33
C LEU A 42 -13.35 -0.34 -17.78
N VAL A 43 -12.78 0.48 -16.88
CA VAL A 43 -11.51 1.17 -17.16
C VAL A 43 -10.42 0.14 -17.46
N ALA A 44 -10.23 -0.88 -16.63
CA ALA A 44 -9.21 -1.89 -16.87
C ALA A 44 -9.41 -2.65 -18.19
N LEU A 45 -10.66 -2.94 -18.58
CA LEU A 45 -10.97 -3.53 -19.89
C LEU A 45 -10.63 -2.57 -21.03
N ALA A 46 -10.96 -1.28 -20.92
CA ALA A 46 -10.58 -0.27 -21.89
C ALA A 46 -9.05 -0.20 -22.07
N LEU A 47 -8.27 -0.26 -20.97
CA LEU A 47 -6.81 -0.32 -21.03
C LEU A 47 -6.28 -1.57 -21.74
N ILE A 48 -6.90 -2.74 -21.51
CA ILE A 48 -6.51 -3.98 -22.18
C ILE A 48 -6.81 -3.88 -23.69
N ILE A 49 -8.00 -3.39 -24.05
CA ILE A 49 -8.40 -3.20 -25.44
C ILE A 49 -7.43 -2.23 -26.12
N ASP A 50 -7.26 -1.03 -25.55
CA ASP A 50 -6.42 0.00 -26.14
C ASP A 50 -4.94 -0.40 -26.21
N GLY A 51 -4.43 -1.13 -25.23
CA GLY A 51 -3.06 -1.63 -25.25
C GLY A 51 -2.80 -2.61 -26.40
N PHE A 52 -3.79 -3.42 -26.79
CA PHE A 52 -3.68 -4.37 -27.91
C PHE A 52 -4.07 -3.80 -29.28
N THR A 53 -5.05 -2.90 -29.33
CA THR A 53 -5.63 -2.41 -30.59
C THR A 53 -5.32 -0.96 -30.91
N GLY A 54 -4.94 -0.16 -29.91
CA GLY A 54 -4.68 1.26 -30.04
C GLY A 54 -3.28 1.59 -30.58
N PRO A 55 -2.95 2.88 -30.71
CA PRO A 55 -1.64 3.36 -31.15
C PRO A 55 -0.53 2.79 -30.27
N GLN A 56 0.57 2.32 -30.86
CA GLN A 56 1.69 1.76 -30.09
C GLN A 56 2.68 2.82 -29.60
N GLU A 57 2.38 4.09 -29.85
CA GLU A 57 3.04 5.23 -29.24
C GLU A 57 2.56 5.38 -27.79
N ALA A 58 3.43 5.10 -26.81
CA ALA A 58 3.08 5.11 -25.38
C ALA A 58 2.44 6.42 -24.91
N ALA A 59 2.81 7.52 -25.53
CA ALA A 59 2.34 8.81 -25.10
C ALA A 59 0.89 9.09 -25.54
N ARG A 60 0.39 8.32 -26.51
CA ARG A 60 -0.96 8.42 -27.10
C ARG A 60 -1.90 7.28 -26.70
N ASN A 61 -1.40 6.30 -25.98
CA ASN A 61 -2.16 5.12 -25.59
C ASN A 61 -2.66 5.22 -24.14
N LEU A 62 -3.92 4.85 -23.93
CA LEU A 62 -4.58 4.86 -22.62
C LEU A 62 -3.93 3.85 -21.68
N ALA A 63 -3.51 2.70 -22.20
CA ALA A 63 -2.88 1.63 -21.44
C ALA A 63 -1.60 2.08 -20.75
N THR A 64 -0.88 3.04 -21.30
CA THR A 64 0.38 3.56 -20.74
C THR A 64 0.16 4.82 -19.90
N ILE A 65 -0.59 5.80 -20.41
CA ILE A 65 -0.83 7.07 -19.69
C ILE A 65 -1.65 6.85 -18.41
N ALA A 66 -2.73 6.07 -18.48
CA ALA A 66 -3.61 5.95 -17.32
C ALA A 66 -2.93 5.25 -16.14
N PRO A 67 -2.25 4.08 -16.27
CA PRO A 67 -1.61 3.40 -15.13
C PRO A 67 -0.30 4.04 -14.69
N TRP A 68 0.54 4.51 -15.61
CA TRP A 68 1.90 4.93 -15.30
C TRP A 68 2.03 6.43 -14.99
N VAL A 69 1.11 7.26 -15.49
CA VAL A 69 1.11 8.72 -15.23
C VAL A 69 0.01 9.06 -14.22
N GLN A 70 -1.25 8.83 -14.60
CA GLN A 70 -2.41 9.36 -13.88
C GLN A 70 -2.69 8.60 -12.58
N TYR A 71 -2.75 7.28 -12.68
CA TYR A 71 -3.08 6.38 -11.58
C TYR A 71 -2.05 6.47 -10.45
N ARG A 72 -0.75 6.49 -10.76
CA ARG A 72 0.33 6.62 -9.77
C ARG A 72 0.19 7.91 -8.95
N GLY A 73 -0.05 9.05 -9.61
CA GLY A 73 -0.29 10.33 -8.94
C GLY A 73 -1.52 10.32 -8.04
N LEU A 74 -2.67 9.87 -8.58
CA LEU A 74 -3.93 9.83 -7.85
C LEU A 74 -3.88 8.89 -6.63
N VAL A 75 -3.22 7.74 -6.73
CA VAL A 75 -3.08 6.79 -5.63
C VAL A 75 -2.31 7.39 -4.46
N VAL A 76 -1.21 8.08 -4.73
CA VAL A 76 -0.39 8.66 -3.66
C VAL A 76 -1.14 9.77 -2.92
N VAL A 77 -1.95 10.57 -3.62
CA VAL A 77 -2.88 11.52 -2.98
C VAL A 77 -3.96 10.79 -2.17
N ALA A 78 -4.59 9.75 -2.73
CA ALA A 78 -5.63 9.00 -2.05
C ALA A 78 -5.15 8.32 -0.76
N LEU A 79 -3.92 7.79 -0.75
CA LEU A 79 -3.31 7.16 0.43
C LEU A 79 -3.17 8.12 1.62
N LEU A 80 -2.90 9.40 1.36
CA LEU A 80 -2.82 10.44 2.39
C LEU A 80 -4.19 10.74 3.02
N VAL A 81 -5.23 10.83 2.19
CA VAL A 81 -6.54 11.35 2.61
C VAL A 81 -7.45 10.24 3.15
N VAL A 82 -7.56 9.13 2.44
CA VAL A 82 -8.60 8.10 2.66
C VAL A 82 -8.04 6.69 2.88
N GLY A 83 -6.70 6.52 2.83
CA GLY A 83 -6.04 5.23 3.05
C GLY A 83 -6.21 4.28 1.87
N ASN A 84 -6.52 3.00 2.13
CA ASN A 84 -6.58 1.94 1.10
C ASN A 84 -7.86 1.97 0.26
N LEU A 85 -8.37 3.15 -0.11
CA LEU A 85 -9.57 3.26 -0.96
C LEU A 85 -9.38 2.51 -2.30
N PHE A 86 -8.17 2.54 -2.86
CA PHE A 86 -7.86 1.77 -4.07
C PHE A 86 -8.04 0.25 -3.86
N CYS A 87 -7.52 -0.32 -2.77
CA CYS A 87 -7.71 -1.75 -2.50
C CYS A 87 -9.19 -2.11 -2.26
N MET A 88 -10.00 -1.16 -1.79
CA MET A 88 -11.44 -1.32 -1.66
C MET A 88 -12.13 -1.41 -3.03
N SER A 89 -11.74 -0.57 -3.98
CA SER A 89 -12.36 -0.48 -5.31
C SER A 89 -11.68 -1.35 -6.38
N CYS A 90 -10.52 -1.91 -6.07
CA CYS A 90 -9.65 -2.64 -7.00
C CYS A 90 -10.43 -3.62 -7.89
N PRO A 91 -10.29 -3.52 -9.24
CA PRO A 91 -11.07 -4.31 -10.18
C PRO A 91 -10.78 -5.82 -10.05
N PHE A 92 -9.58 -6.18 -9.58
CA PHE A 92 -9.19 -7.57 -9.34
C PHE A 92 -9.96 -8.25 -8.20
N THR A 93 -10.71 -7.48 -7.39
CA THR A 93 -11.53 -8.01 -6.28
C THR A 93 -12.92 -8.47 -6.73
N LEU A 94 -13.39 -8.10 -7.93
CA LEU A 94 -14.64 -8.62 -8.49
C LEU A 94 -14.53 -10.12 -8.84
N PRO A 95 -13.43 -10.58 -9.49
CA PRO A 95 -13.11 -12.00 -9.64
C PRO A 95 -13.22 -12.82 -8.35
N ARG A 96 -12.88 -12.26 -7.19
CA ARG A 96 -13.01 -12.95 -5.90
C ARG A 96 -14.45 -13.34 -5.58
N THR A 97 -15.41 -12.43 -5.75
CA THR A 97 -16.82 -12.71 -5.42
C THR A 97 -17.37 -13.79 -6.33
N LEU A 98 -16.96 -13.77 -7.61
CA LEU A 98 -17.33 -14.78 -8.58
C LEU A 98 -16.63 -16.12 -8.29
N ALA A 99 -15.31 -16.12 -8.13
CA ALA A 99 -14.50 -17.29 -7.84
C ALA A 99 -14.94 -18.01 -6.56
N LYS A 100 -15.28 -17.28 -5.50
CA LYS A 100 -15.78 -17.89 -4.24
C LYS A 100 -17.17 -18.50 -4.36
N ARG A 101 -18.00 -18.04 -5.29
CA ARG A 101 -19.29 -18.69 -5.59
C ARG A 101 -19.10 -19.97 -6.42
N LEU A 102 -18.04 -20.02 -7.22
CA LEU A 102 -17.73 -21.14 -8.11
C LEU A 102 -16.80 -22.19 -7.46
N SER A 103 -16.07 -21.82 -6.40
CA SER A 103 -15.06 -22.69 -5.78
C SER A 103 -15.67 -23.72 -4.84
N LEU A 104 -15.33 -25.00 -5.09
CA LEU A 104 -15.66 -26.16 -4.29
C LEU A 104 -14.46 -26.50 -3.38
N SER A 105 -14.55 -26.13 -2.09
CA SER A 105 -13.54 -26.35 -1.05
C SER A 105 -12.23 -25.54 -1.22
N GLY A 106 -12.04 -24.53 -0.36
CA GLY A 106 -10.81 -23.75 -0.34
C GLY A 106 -9.75 -24.40 0.55
N ARG A 107 -8.53 -24.51 0.05
CA ARG A 107 -7.37 -24.83 0.91
C ARG A 107 -6.89 -23.54 1.60
N ARG A 108 -6.12 -23.68 2.67
CA ARG A 108 -5.42 -22.54 3.28
C ARG A 108 -4.11 -22.30 2.54
N PHE A 109 -3.70 -21.04 2.41
CA PHE A 109 -2.43 -20.68 1.77
C PHE A 109 -1.26 -21.37 2.48
N PRO A 110 -0.22 -21.88 1.78
CA PRO A 110 0.84 -22.67 2.39
C PRO A 110 1.52 -21.94 3.56
N ARG A 111 1.67 -22.58 4.71
CA ARG A 111 2.19 -21.95 5.95
C ARG A 111 3.57 -21.30 5.74
N ARG A 112 4.45 -21.90 4.95
CA ARG A 112 5.79 -21.37 4.63
C ARG A 112 5.75 -20.04 3.86
N LEU A 113 4.68 -19.79 3.10
CA LEU A 113 4.50 -18.59 2.27
C LEU A 113 3.61 -17.51 2.94
N ARG A 114 3.13 -17.72 4.18
CA ARG A 114 2.31 -16.74 4.92
C ARG A 114 3.16 -15.58 5.49
N ASN A 115 3.90 -14.92 4.61
CA ASN A 115 4.81 -13.83 4.91
C ASN A 115 4.81 -12.81 3.76
N LYS A 116 5.50 -11.70 3.94
CA LYS A 116 5.57 -10.61 2.95
C LYS A 116 6.74 -10.78 1.97
N TRP A 117 7.52 -11.86 2.05
CA TRP A 117 8.65 -12.08 1.15
C TRP A 117 8.21 -12.26 -0.29
N LEU A 118 7.09 -12.94 -0.53
CA LEU A 118 6.55 -13.11 -1.89
C LEU A 118 6.12 -11.78 -2.51
N ALA A 119 5.46 -10.92 -1.73
CA ALA A 119 5.14 -9.56 -2.14
C ALA A 119 6.38 -8.69 -2.37
N LEU A 120 7.42 -8.80 -1.52
CA LEU A 120 8.69 -8.09 -1.72
C LEU A 120 9.42 -8.54 -2.99
N ALA A 121 9.47 -9.85 -3.24
CA ALA A 121 10.04 -10.40 -4.46
C ALA A 121 9.24 -9.97 -5.70
N GLY A 122 7.91 -9.98 -5.61
CA GLY A 122 7.03 -9.47 -6.67
C GLY A 122 7.20 -7.97 -6.92
N LEU A 123 7.44 -7.18 -5.87
CA LEU A 123 7.71 -5.75 -5.99
C LEU A 123 9.05 -5.50 -6.68
N PHE A 124 10.11 -6.19 -6.24
CA PHE A 124 11.42 -6.15 -6.88
C PHE A 124 11.32 -6.55 -8.36
N GLY A 125 10.68 -7.69 -8.64
CA GLY A 125 10.51 -8.20 -9.99
C GLY A 125 9.70 -7.24 -10.87
N LEU A 126 8.62 -6.65 -10.36
CA LEU A 126 7.81 -5.68 -11.10
C LEU A 126 8.63 -4.44 -11.49
N PHE A 127 9.36 -3.84 -10.55
CA PHE A 127 10.17 -2.65 -10.85
C PHE A 127 11.38 -2.96 -11.72
N PHE A 128 11.99 -4.14 -11.55
CA PHE A 128 13.08 -4.58 -12.41
C PHE A 128 12.62 -4.82 -13.85
N VAL A 129 11.50 -5.53 -14.04
CA VAL A 129 10.92 -5.77 -15.37
C VAL A 129 10.37 -4.48 -15.98
N TYR A 130 9.83 -3.57 -15.16
CA TYR A 130 9.42 -2.24 -15.58
C TYR A 130 10.54 -1.47 -16.27
N GLU A 131 11.75 -1.55 -15.72
CA GLU A 131 12.92 -0.88 -16.28
C GLU A 131 13.52 -1.68 -17.45
N TRP A 132 13.69 -2.98 -17.28
CA TRP A 132 14.38 -3.80 -18.29
C TRP A 132 13.59 -4.01 -19.58
N LEU A 133 12.26 -4.08 -19.52
CA LEU A 133 11.40 -4.25 -20.70
C LEU A 133 10.72 -2.94 -21.14
N ASP A 134 11.05 -1.82 -20.51
CA ASP A 134 10.37 -0.54 -20.68
C ASP A 134 8.85 -0.68 -20.71
N LEU A 135 8.29 -1.32 -19.67
CA LEU A 135 6.83 -1.54 -19.60
C LEU A 135 6.03 -0.24 -19.76
N TRP A 136 6.63 0.89 -19.38
CA TRP A 136 6.05 2.21 -19.51
C TRP A 136 5.96 2.72 -20.96
N SER A 137 6.82 2.25 -21.86
CA SER A 137 6.86 2.65 -23.28
C SER A 137 6.12 1.66 -24.20
N SER A 138 5.69 0.51 -23.69
CA SER A 138 5.00 -0.51 -24.47
C SER A 138 3.54 -0.72 -24.00
N PRO A 139 2.54 -0.29 -24.80
CA PRO A 139 1.13 -0.52 -24.51
C PRO A 139 0.75 -2.01 -24.43
N VAL A 140 1.25 -2.83 -25.36
CA VAL A 140 0.99 -4.28 -25.38
C VAL A 140 1.52 -4.96 -24.13
N LEU A 141 2.75 -4.64 -23.70
CA LEU A 141 3.30 -5.22 -22.47
C LEU A 141 2.51 -4.76 -21.24
N THR A 142 2.06 -3.49 -21.20
CA THR A 142 1.19 -3.01 -20.13
C THR A 142 -0.14 -3.76 -20.08
N ALA A 143 -0.78 -4.01 -21.22
CA ALA A 143 -2.00 -4.82 -21.28
C ALA A 143 -1.76 -6.25 -20.74
N TRP A 144 -0.64 -6.89 -21.11
CA TRP A 144 -0.27 -8.20 -20.58
C TRP A 144 -0.06 -8.21 -19.07
N VAL A 145 0.53 -7.14 -18.50
CA VAL A 145 0.65 -6.98 -17.05
C VAL A 145 -0.73 -6.94 -16.39
N ILE A 146 -1.68 -6.17 -16.95
CA ILE A 146 -3.05 -6.09 -16.42
C ILE A 146 -3.73 -7.47 -16.48
N VAL A 147 -3.62 -8.17 -17.62
CA VAL A 147 -4.16 -9.54 -17.80
C VAL A 147 -3.54 -10.51 -16.79
N ALA A 148 -2.22 -10.48 -16.60
CA ALA A 148 -1.51 -11.33 -15.64
C ALA A 148 -2.02 -11.10 -14.20
N TYR A 149 -2.30 -9.85 -13.82
CA TYR A 149 -2.89 -9.53 -12.51
C TYR A 149 -4.31 -10.10 -12.35
N PHE A 150 -5.17 -9.98 -13.38
CA PHE A 150 -6.52 -10.58 -13.35
C PHE A 150 -6.45 -12.10 -13.21
N VAL A 151 -5.62 -12.77 -14.02
CA VAL A 151 -5.45 -14.22 -14.00
C VAL A 151 -4.89 -14.68 -12.66
N ALA A 152 -3.81 -14.06 -12.17
CA ALA A 152 -3.21 -14.42 -10.89
C ALA A 152 -4.20 -14.22 -9.72
N SER A 153 -4.96 -13.11 -9.72
CA SER A 153 -5.99 -12.85 -8.72
C SER A 153 -7.11 -13.89 -8.77
N PHE A 154 -7.65 -14.19 -9.96
CA PHE A 154 -8.71 -15.18 -10.13
C PHE A 154 -8.27 -16.58 -9.68
N VAL A 155 -7.11 -17.04 -10.15
CA VAL A 155 -6.55 -18.35 -9.78
C VAL A 155 -6.38 -18.44 -8.27
N LEU A 156 -5.69 -17.50 -7.64
CA LEU A 156 -5.43 -17.59 -6.19
C LEU A 156 -6.71 -17.51 -5.34
N GLU A 157 -7.70 -16.69 -5.72
CA GLU A 157 -8.97 -16.60 -5.00
C GLU A 157 -9.88 -17.82 -5.24
N ALA A 158 -9.72 -18.52 -6.36
CA ALA A 158 -10.43 -19.78 -6.64
C ALA A 158 -9.87 -20.95 -5.81
N PHE A 159 -8.56 -21.01 -5.61
CA PHE A 159 -7.89 -22.12 -4.90
C PHE A 159 -7.86 -21.96 -3.37
N PHE A 160 -7.87 -20.72 -2.84
CA PHE A 160 -7.66 -20.46 -1.40
C PHE A 160 -8.86 -19.84 -0.69
N THR A 161 -9.06 -20.20 0.60
CA THR A 161 -10.18 -19.65 1.41
C THR A 161 -10.02 -18.17 1.73
N GLU A 162 -8.80 -17.74 1.97
CA GLU A 162 -8.43 -16.36 2.22
C GLU A 162 -8.08 -15.65 0.92
N SER A 163 -8.10 -14.32 0.95
CA SER A 163 -7.67 -13.51 -0.18
C SER A 163 -6.14 -13.48 -0.27
N ALA A 164 -5.59 -14.60 -0.74
CA ALA A 164 -4.16 -14.87 -0.78
C ALA A 164 -3.42 -13.87 -1.67
N PHE A 165 -4.01 -13.50 -2.83
CA PHE A 165 -3.42 -12.53 -3.73
C PHE A 165 -3.23 -11.18 -3.03
N CYS A 166 -4.30 -10.59 -2.50
CA CYS A 166 -4.22 -9.31 -1.80
C CYS A 166 -3.31 -9.36 -0.57
N LYS A 167 -3.29 -10.47 0.18
CA LYS A 167 -2.57 -10.55 1.46
C LYS A 167 -1.07 -10.82 1.31
N TYR A 168 -0.68 -11.66 0.36
CA TYR A 168 0.68 -12.22 0.29
C TYR A 168 1.41 -11.98 -1.04
N VAL A 169 0.69 -11.74 -2.14
CA VAL A 169 1.27 -11.75 -3.50
C VAL A 169 1.28 -10.37 -4.15
N CYS A 170 0.19 -9.62 -4.04
CA CYS A 170 0.01 -8.36 -4.76
C CYS A 170 1.03 -7.30 -4.31
N PRO A 171 1.98 -6.90 -5.18
CA PRO A 171 3.00 -5.93 -4.82
C PRO A 171 2.40 -4.53 -4.66
N LEU A 172 1.46 -4.14 -5.52
CA LEU A 172 0.70 -2.88 -5.42
C LEU A 172 -0.13 -2.81 -4.13
N GLY A 173 -0.76 -3.93 -3.75
CA GLY A 173 -1.49 -4.03 -2.48
C GLY A 173 -0.57 -3.83 -1.29
N THR A 174 0.63 -4.41 -1.34
CA THR A 174 1.64 -4.28 -0.28
C THR A 174 2.20 -2.86 -0.18
N PHE A 175 2.48 -2.21 -1.31
CA PHE A 175 2.81 -0.78 -1.38
C PHE A 175 1.75 0.07 -0.69
N ASN A 176 0.48 -0.10 -1.08
CA ASN A 176 -0.65 0.63 -0.52
C ASN A 176 -0.82 0.36 0.98
N PHE A 177 -0.68 -0.90 1.42
CA PHE A 177 -0.80 -1.27 2.83
C PHE A 177 0.24 -0.54 3.70
N VAL A 178 1.50 -0.46 3.27
CA VAL A 178 2.54 0.25 4.02
C VAL A 178 2.24 1.74 4.12
N TYR A 179 1.84 2.40 3.03
CA TYR A 179 1.60 3.85 3.07
C TYR A 179 0.24 4.24 3.66
N SER A 180 -0.75 3.35 3.64
CA SER A 180 -2.02 3.53 4.33
C SER A 180 -1.89 3.60 5.86
N THR A 181 -0.73 3.24 6.41
CA THR A 181 -0.41 3.41 7.83
C THR A 181 -0.29 4.88 8.24
N LEU A 182 -0.05 5.78 7.28
CA LEU A 182 -0.10 7.23 7.46
C LEU A 182 -1.54 7.77 7.52
N SER A 183 -2.51 7.08 6.91
CA SER A 183 -3.87 7.61 6.73
C SER A 183 -4.63 7.88 8.04
N PRO A 184 -5.55 8.86 8.04
CA PRO A 184 -6.35 9.25 9.21
C PRO A 184 -7.51 8.29 9.51
N SER A 185 -7.61 7.15 8.82
CA SER A 185 -8.73 6.21 8.97
C SER A 185 -8.26 4.79 9.22
N GLN A 186 -9.06 4.03 9.97
CA GLN A 186 -8.82 2.61 10.24
C GLN A 186 -10.11 1.91 10.69
N ILE A 187 -10.24 0.62 10.37
CA ILE A 187 -11.29 -0.22 10.93
C ILE A 187 -11.13 -0.39 12.44
N GLY A 188 -12.19 -0.09 13.18
CA GLY A 188 -12.27 -0.27 14.62
C GLY A 188 -13.63 -0.79 15.07
N VAL A 189 -13.77 -0.96 16.38
CA VAL A 189 -15.02 -1.37 17.03
C VAL A 189 -15.49 -0.28 17.98
N LYS A 190 -16.81 -0.09 18.10
CA LYS A 190 -17.42 0.89 19.01
C LYS A 190 -17.38 0.40 20.45
N ASN A 191 -17.75 -0.87 20.67
CA ASN A 191 -17.74 -1.51 21.99
C ASN A 191 -17.09 -2.90 21.90
N SER A 192 -15.98 -3.11 22.62
CA SER A 192 -15.27 -4.39 22.66
C SER A 192 -16.06 -5.50 23.36
N ALA A 193 -16.94 -5.18 24.31
CA ALA A 193 -17.77 -6.17 25.01
C ALA A 193 -18.81 -6.84 24.09
N VAL A 194 -19.38 -6.07 23.15
CA VAL A 194 -20.26 -6.63 22.08
C VAL A 194 -19.48 -7.62 21.21
N CYS A 195 -18.22 -7.29 20.88
CA CYS A 195 -17.37 -8.21 20.14
C CYS A 195 -16.98 -9.45 20.96
N ALA A 196 -16.88 -9.38 22.29
CA ALA A 196 -16.59 -10.53 23.13
C ALA A 196 -17.75 -11.54 23.17
N SER A 197 -18.98 -11.03 23.33
CA SER A 197 -20.23 -11.81 23.41
C SER A 197 -20.76 -12.32 22.06
N CYS A 198 -20.43 -11.66 20.95
CA CYS A 198 -20.85 -12.09 19.61
C CYS A 198 -20.35 -13.52 19.29
N VAL A 199 -21.24 -14.49 19.17
CA VAL A 199 -20.86 -15.91 19.00
C VAL A 199 -20.28 -16.17 17.61
N GLY A 200 -20.92 -15.66 16.55
CA GLY A 200 -20.56 -15.97 15.17
C GLY A 200 -19.32 -15.29 14.61
N LYS A 201 -18.89 -14.18 15.23
CA LYS A 201 -17.77 -13.35 14.75
C LYS A 201 -17.86 -13.09 13.24
N GLU A 202 -19.04 -12.68 12.76
CA GLU A 202 -19.35 -12.51 11.34
C GLU A 202 -18.41 -11.52 10.64
N CYS A 203 -17.78 -10.60 11.39
CA CYS A 203 -16.77 -9.70 10.84
C CYS A 203 -15.58 -10.44 10.18
N VAL A 204 -15.27 -11.67 10.61
CA VAL A 204 -14.24 -12.54 10.03
C VAL A 204 -14.85 -13.71 9.26
N ASN A 205 -15.91 -14.32 9.81
CA ASN A 205 -16.52 -15.52 9.23
C ASN A 205 -17.51 -15.23 8.09
N GLY A 206 -18.03 -14.00 8.04
CA GLY A 206 -19.12 -13.63 7.15
C GLY A 206 -20.49 -14.03 7.69
N SER A 207 -21.53 -13.62 6.97
CA SER A 207 -22.93 -13.99 7.20
C SER A 207 -23.54 -14.78 6.04
N TYR A 208 -22.73 -15.10 5.02
CA TYR A 208 -23.16 -15.94 3.90
C TYR A 208 -23.27 -17.41 4.33
N ALA A 209 -24.40 -18.03 4.01
CA ALA A 209 -24.63 -19.47 4.18
C ALA A 209 -25.47 -19.99 3.00
N PRO A 210 -25.22 -21.21 2.47
CA PRO A 210 -26.02 -21.78 1.39
C PRO A 210 -27.50 -21.99 1.76
N GLN A 211 -27.74 -22.30 3.03
CA GLN A 211 -29.08 -22.44 3.62
C GLN A 211 -29.28 -21.37 4.71
N PRO A 212 -30.52 -20.90 4.93
CA PRO A 212 -30.79 -19.95 6.00
C PRO A 212 -30.48 -20.55 7.38
N ILE A 213 -29.70 -19.84 8.19
CA ILE A 213 -29.41 -20.23 9.57
C ILE A 213 -29.80 -19.05 10.46
N ILE A 214 -30.63 -19.30 11.46
CA ILE A 214 -31.05 -18.29 12.44
C ILE A 214 -30.38 -18.62 13.77
N ARG A 215 -29.64 -17.66 14.32
CA ARG A 215 -29.03 -17.72 15.65
C ARG A 215 -29.56 -16.59 16.50
N VAL A 216 -29.76 -16.80 17.79
CA VAL A 216 -30.08 -15.73 18.74
C VAL A 216 -28.83 -15.43 19.58
N ASP A 217 -28.30 -14.22 19.45
CA ASP A 217 -27.18 -13.72 20.26
C ASP A 217 -27.75 -13.04 21.52
N ALA A 218 -27.24 -13.38 22.70
CA ALA A 218 -27.48 -12.63 23.92
C ALA A 218 -26.36 -11.58 24.09
N ILE A 219 -26.69 -10.29 23.94
CA ILE A 219 -25.71 -9.20 23.98
C ILE A 219 -25.83 -8.46 25.32
N PRO A 220 -24.75 -8.38 26.12
CA PRO A 220 -24.74 -7.57 27.33
C PRO A 220 -24.86 -6.07 26.96
N VAL A 221 -25.77 -5.36 27.63
CA VAL A 221 -25.94 -3.91 27.50
C VAL A 221 -25.25 -3.23 28.69
N ALA A 222 -24.49 -2.19 28.41
CA ALA A 222 -23.82 -1.44 29.47
C ALA A 222 -24.87 -0.77 30.37
N GLY A 223 -24.93 -1.17 31.64
CA GLY A 223 -25.85 -0.59 32.64
C GLY A 223 -27.12 -1.40 32.91
N THR A 224 -27.28 -2.61 32.35
CA THR A 224 -28.38 -3.54 32.68
C THR A 224 -27.84 -4.95 32.93
N ASP A 225 -28.45 -5.67 33.88
CA ASP A 225 -28.11 -7.07 34.16
C ASP A 225 -28.70 -8.06 33.12
N GLU A 226 -29.72 -7.63 32.37
CA GLU A 226 -30.35 -8.45 31.34
C GLU A 226 -29.72 -8.22 29.94
N PRO A 227 -29.28 -9.28 29.24
CA PRO A 227 -28.79 -9.18 27.87
C PRO A 227 -29.94 -9.05 26.87
N ILE A 228 -29.76 -8.24 25.83
CA ILE A 228 -30.72 -8.16 24.71
C ILE A 228 -30.52 -9.37 23.79
N ALA A 229 -31.58 -10.16 23.60
CA ALA A 229 -31.63 -11.20 22.58
C ALA A 229 -31.74 -10.56 21.19
N ARG A 230 -30.78 -10.85 20.32
CA ARG A 230 -30.76 -10.38 18.93
C ARG A 230 -30.73 -11.55 17.97
N THR A 231 -31.74 -11.63 17.11
CA THR A 231 -31.78 -12.58 16.01
C THR A 231 -30.76 -12.20 14.94
N VAL A 232 -29.91 -13.16 14.58
CA VAL A 232 -28.88 -13.07 13.55
C VAL A 232 -29.20 -14.11 12.48
N THR A 233 -29.44 -13.63 11.26
CA THR A 233 -29.78 -14.48 10.12
C THR A 233 -28.60 -14.55 9.17
N HIS A 234 -28.18 -15.77 8.85
CA HIS A 234 -27.26 -16.06 7.75
C HIS A 234 -28.05 -16.63 6.58
N GLY A 235 -27.55 -16.44 5.37
CA GLY A 235 -28.19 -17.00 4.18
C GLY A 235 -27.47 -16.61 2.88
N PRO A 236 -28.05 -16.95 1.71
CA PRO A 236 -27.39 -16.72 0.41
C PRO A 236 -27.15 -15.23 0.11
N GLN A 237 -27.91 -14.35 0.75
CA GLN A 237 -27.80 -12.89 0.66
C GLN A 237 -26.80 -12.30 1.67
N GLY A 238 -26.15 -13.14 2.48
CA GLY A 238 -25.16 -12.71 3.46
C GLY A 238 -23.89 -12.17 2.80
N THR A 239 -23.09 -11.45 3.59
CA THR A 239 -21.82 -10.88 3.14
C THR A 239 -20.67 -11.81 3.48
N LEU A 240 -19.63 -11.85 2.64
CA LEU A 240 -18.39 -12.54 2.97
C LEU A 240 -17.73 -11.91 4.21
N GLY A 241 -16.93 -12.69 4.94
CA GLY A 241 -16.10 -12.17 6.02
C GLY A 241 -14.84 -11.46 5.53
N CYS A 242 -13.99 -11.04 6.48
CA CYS A 242 -12.70 -10.41 6.15
C CYS A 242 -11.80 -11.36 5.33
N GLY A 243 -11.59 -11.04 4.05
CA GLY A 243 -10.77 -11.86 3.15
C GLY A 243 -9.31 -12.02 3.58
N THR A 244 -8.74 -11.01 4.25
CA THR A 244 -7.38 -11.08 4.80
C THR A 244 -7.33 -11.66 6.22
N LEU A 245 -8.47 -12.12 6.74
CA LEU A 245 -8.61 -12.78 8.05
C LEU A 245 -8.28 -11.89 9.24
N LEU A 246 -8.59 -10.60 9.13
CA LEU A 246 -8.42 -9.65 10.23
C LEU A 246 -9.66 -9.65 11.12
N PHE A 247 -9.43 -9.89 12.41
CA PHE A 247 -10.48 -9.77 13.42
C PHE A 247 -10.61 -8.32 13.87
N ALA A 248 -11.74 -7.68 13.55
CA ALA A 248 -11.99 -6.25 13.75
C ALA A 248 -11.51 -5.66 15.10
N PRO A 249 -11.81 -6.25 16.28
CA PRO A 249 -11.35 -5.68 17.55
C PRO A 249 -9.83 -5.78 17.77
N GLN A 250 -9.12 -6.67 17.06
CA GLN A 250 -7.67 -6.84 17.17
C GLN A 250 -6.89 -6.05 16.11
N ILE A 251 -7.57 -5.32 15.22
CA ILE A 251 -6.89 -4.53 14.19
C ILE A 251 -6.17 -3.35 14.86
N SER A 252 -4.84 -3.41 14.88
CA SER A 252 -3.95 -2.36 15.38
C SER A 252 -3.25 -1.58 14.26
N SER A 253 -3.20 -2.12 13.04
CA SER A 253 -2.51 -1.55 11.88
C SER A 253 -3.28 -1.80 10.58
N ASN A 254 -3.08 -0.93 9.58
CA ASN A 254 -3.62 -1.07 8.24
C ASN A 254 -2.82 -2.01 7.32
N LEU A 255 -1.70 -2.59 7.78
CA LEU A 255 -0.76 -3.42 6.99
C LEU A 255 -1.35 -4.64 6.24
N ASP A 256 -2.55 -5.06 6.59
CA ASP A 256 -3.26 -6.19 5.96
C ASP A 256 -4.74 -5.85 5.65
N CYS A 257 -5.16 -4.59 5.86
CA CYS A 257 -6.54 -4.18 5.72
C CYS A 257 -6.79 -3.57 4.34
N THR A 258 -7.60 -4.23 3.52
CA THR A 258 -7.96 -3.76 2.17
C THR A 258 -9.04 -2.68 2.15
N PHE A 259 -9.57 -2.28 3.32
CA PHE A 259 -10.71 -1.36 3.45
C PHE A 259 -11.96 -1.82 2.68
N CYS A 260 -12.11 -3.13 2.47
CA CYS A 260 -13.26 -3.71 1.77
C CYS A 260 -14.61 -3.51 2.50
N LEU A 261 -14.58 -3.18 3.79
CA LEU A 261 -15.75 -3.02 4.68
C LEU A 261 -16.66 -4.25 4.78
N ASP A 262 -16.21 -5.42 4.31
CA ASP A 262 -16.97 -6.67 4.45
C ASP A 262 -17.24 -6.98 5.93
N CYS A 263 -16.27 -6.69 6.81
CA CYS A 263 -16.42 -6.82 8.25
C CYS A 263 -17.49 -5.89 8.86
N VAL A 264 -17.70 -4.71 8.27
CA VAL A 264 -18.75 -3.76 8.68
C VAL A 264 -20.11 -4.28 8.23
N ARG A 265 -20.23 -4.69 6.97
CA ARG A 265 -21.49 -5.20 6.39
C ARG A 265 -21.93 -6.53 6.99
N ALA A 266 -20.97 -7.39 7.35
CA ALA A 266 -21.25 -8.68 7.96
C ALA A 266 -21.58 -8.56 9.46
N CYS A 267 -21.19 -7.47 10.14
CA CYS A 267 -21.43 -7.32 11.57
C CYS A 267 -22.93 -7.22 11.87
N PRO A 268 -23.54 -8.21 12.55
CA PRO A 268 -24.97 -8.15 12.86
C PRO A 268 -25.27 -7.03 13.85
N HIS A 269 -24.25 -6.55 14.58
CA HIS A 269 -24.40 -5.64 15.71
C HIS A 269 -24.15 -4.16 15.38
N ALA A 270 -23.86 -3.81 14.12
CA ALA A 270 -23.46 -2.45 13.71
C ALA A 270 -22.30 -1.85 14.55
N ASN A 271 -21.45 -2.73 15.10
CA ASN A 271 -20.41 -2.39 16.07
C ASN A 271 -19.04 -2.13 15.43
N VAL A 272 -18.81 -2.63 14.21
CA VAL A 272 -17.58 -2.34 13.44
C VAL A 272 -17.79 -1.04 12.67
N GLY A 273 -16.79 -0.15 12.68
CA GLY A 273 -16.84 1.13 11.97
C GLY A 273 -15.53 1.53 11.32
N LEU A 274 -15.58 2.55 10.46
CA LEU A 274 -14.40 3.18 9.87
C LEU A 274 -14.06 4.40 10.72
N MET A 275 -13.13 4.21 11.65
CA MET A 275 -12.83 5.17 12.70
C MET A 275 -11.74 6.14 12.26
N ALA A 276 -11.94 7.41 12.55
CA ALA A 276 -10.90 8.42 12.50
C ALA A 276 -9.80 8.13 13.51
N ARG A 277 -8.56 8.41 13.13
CA ARG A 277 -7.37 8.31 13.96
C ARG A 277 -6.40 9.42 13.58
N THR A 278 -5.51 9.77 14.50
CA THR A 278 -4.36 10.63 14.18
C THR A 278 -3.54 9.99 13.05
N PRO A 279 -3.19 10.74 12.00
CA PRO A 279 -2.29 10.27 10.94
C PRO A 279 -1.02 9.64 11.52
N GLY A 280 -0.61 8.48 10.98
CA GLY A 280 0.56 7.73 11.44
C GLY A 280 0.50 7.23 12.89
N ARG A 281 -0.68 7.19 13.55
CA ARG A 281 -0.82 6.70 14.95
C ARG A 281 -0.15 5.34 15.17
N GLU A 282 -0.30 4.43 14.23
CA GLU A 282 0.26 3.07 14.33
C GLU A 282 1.79 3.04 14.24
N LEU A 283 2.43 4.01 13.56
CA LEU A 283 3.89 4.11 13.49
C LEU A 283 4.51 4.43 14.87
N MET A 284 3.74 5.06 15.75
CA MET A 284 4.14 5.37 17.12
C MET A 284 3.71 4.32 18.14
N GLN A 285 2.75 3.45 17.78
CA GLN A 285 2.12 2.54 18.72
C GLN A 285 2.97 1.27 18.87
N PRO A 286 3.48 0.98 20.09
CA PRO A 286 4.29 -0.21 20.29
C PRO A 286 3.41 -1.45 20.11
N GLY A 287 3.93 -2.45 19.39
CA GLY A 287 3.21 -3.69 19.10
C GLY A 287 2.16 -3.59 17.98
N ALA A 288 1.96 -2.43 17.36
CA ALA A 288 1.08 -2.32 16.19
C ALA A 288 1.65 -3.07 14.97
N TRP A 289 2.99 -3.12 14.87
CA TRP A 289 3.71 -3.81 13.80
C TRP A 289 4.35 -5.11 14.33
N PRO A 290 4.16 -6.25 13.66
CA PRO A 290 4.85 -7.49 14.01
C PRO A 290 6.37 -7.34 13.94
N GLN A 291 7.09 -7.82 14.95
CA GLN A 291 8.55 -7.85 14.94
C GLN A 291 9.05 -8.97 14.03
N ARG A 292 8.85 -8.87 12.71
CA ARG A 292 9.30 -9.84 11.71
C ARG A 292 10.15 -9.15 10.64
N TRP A 293 11.15 -9.85 10.11
CA TRP A 293 12.05 -9.29 9.10
C TRP A 293 11.32 -8.85 7.83
N ASP A 294 10.39 -9.66 7.34
CA ASP A 294 9.60 -9.34 6.14
C ASP A 294 8.77 -8.07 6.30
N VAL A 295 8.20 -7.83 7.50
CA VAL A 295 7.43 -6.61 7.79
C VAL A 295 8.33 -5.41 8.09
N SER A 296 9.50 -5.63 8.70
CA SER A 296 10.42 -4.54 9.07
C SER A 296 11.23 -4.03 7.88
N LEU A 297 11.59 -4.92 6.96
CA LEU A 297 12.31 -4.56 5.73
C LEU A 297 11.38 -3.93 4.69
N LEU A 298 10.08 -4.20 4.75
CA LEU A 298 9.08 -3.65 3.84
C LEU A 298 9.16 -2.12 3.65
N PRO A 299 8.99 -1.29 4.70
CA PRO A 299 9.05 0.16 4.52
C PRO A 299 10.45 0.64 4.13
N VAL A 300 11.51 -0.06 4.56
CA VAL A 300 12.90 0.29 4.20
C VAL A 300 13.14 0.04 2.72
N MET A 301 12.82 -1.15 2.22
CA MET A 301 12.95 -1.51 0.81
C MET A 301 12.08 -0.60 -0.06
N LEU A 302 10.85 -0.28 0.35
CA LEU A 302 10.00 0.65 -0.39
C LEU A 302 10.59 2.06 -0.50
N THR A 303 11.27 2.56 0.53
CA THR A 303 12.00 3.83 0.48
C THR A 303 13.14 3.78 -0.55
N PHE A 304 13.92 2.70 -0.53
CA PHE A 304 15.04 2.54 -1.47
C PHE A 304 14.58 2.26 -2.91
N ILE A 305 13.51 1.50 -3.10
CA ILE A 305 12.87 1.31 -4.41
C ILE A 305 12.36 2.63 -4.96
N GLY A 306 11.80 3.51 -4.11
CA GLY A 306 11.44 4.87 -4.53
C GLY A 306 12.65 5.68 -5.00
N LEU A 307 13.77 5.61 -4.25
CA LEU A 307 15.02 6.25 -4.66
C LEU A 307 15.55 5.69 -5.98
N THR A 308 15.66 4.37 -6.13
CA THR A 308 16.17 3.75 -7.34
C THR A 308 15.25 4.00 -8.53
N ASN A 309 13.93 4.03 -8.32
CA ASN A 309 12.98 4.34 -9.39
C ASN A 309 13.13 5.78 -9.89
N ALA A 310 13.33 6.76 -9.00
CA ALA A 310 13.64 8.13 -9.41
C ALA A 310 15.05 8.26 -10.00
N PHE A 311 16.03 7.54 -9.46
CA PHE A 311 17.41 7.52 -9.96
C PHE A 311 17.52 6.97 -11.38
N ALA A 312 16.69 5.99 -11.73
CA ALA A 312 16.66 5.39 -13.07
C ALA A 312 16.21 6.39 -14.18
N MET A 313 15.69 7.56 -13.81
CA MET A 313 15.20 8.57 -14.75
C MET A 313 16.06 9.84 -14.78
N VAL A 314 17.28 9.80 -14.25
CA VAL A 314 18.19 10.96 -14.20
C VAL A 314 19.58 10.64 -14.77
N PRO A 315 20.30 11.62 -15.35
CA PRO A 315 21.56 11.39 -16.06
C PRO A 315 22.62 10.52 -15.36
N PRO A 316 22.83 10.62 -14.03
CA PRO A 316 23.83 9.82 -13.34
C PRO A 316 23.68 8.30 -13.48
N VAL A 317 22.47 7.78 -13.73
CA VAL A 317 22.31 6.33 -13.95
C VAL A 317 22.96 5.88 -15.25
N TYR A 318 22.85 6.68 -16.32
CA TYR A 318 23.44 6.37 -17.62
C TYR A 318 24.97 6.42 -17.58
N GLU A 319 25.53 7.30 -16.77
CA GLU A 319 26.97 7.32 -16.47
C GLU A 319 27.41 6.07 -15.70
N LEU A 320 26.65 5.68 -14.68
CA LEU A 320 26.93 4.45 -13.92
C LEU A 320 26.84 3.20 -14.81
N GLN A 321 25.84 3.12 -15.68
CA GLN A 321 25.69 2.00 -16.62
C GLN A 321 26.89 1.93 -17.58
N ARG A 322 27.30 3.05 -18.19
CA ARG A 322 28.49 3.12 -19.05
C ARG A 322 29.75 2.68 -18.31
N TRP A 323 29.96 3.18 -17.08
CA TRP A 323 31.09 2.79 -16.25
C TRP A 323 31.11 1.28 -15.94
N LEU A 324 29.95 0.67 -15.66
CA LEU A 324 29.83 -0.77 -15.44
C LEU A 324 30.15 -1.59 -16.70
N VAL A 325 29.75 -1.11 -17.87
CA VAL A 325 30.07 -1.74 -19.15
C VAL A 325 31.58 -1.67 -19.43
N GLU A 326 32.20 -0.51 -19.22
CA GLU A 326 33.61 -0.26 -19.53
C GLU A 326 34.57 -0.95 -18.54
N VAL A 327 34.30 -0.86 -17.24
CA VAL A 327 35.22 -1.32 -16.19
C VAL A 327 34.97 -2.76 -15.77
N ALA A 328 33.69 -3.14 -15.60
CA ALA A 328 33.35 -4.50 -15.17
C ALA A 328 33.15 -5.47 -16.34
N GLY A 329 33.22 -4.98 -17.58
CA GLY A 329 33.06 -5.80 -18.80
C GLY A 329 31.65 -6.37 -18.98
N LEU A 330 30.64 -5.80 -18.30
CA LEU A 330 29.26 -6.26 -18.36
C LEU A 330 28.61 -5.81 -19.67
N ARG A 331 28.53 -6.69 -20.67
CA ARG A 331 27.97 -6.36 -22.00
C ARG A 331 26.45 -6.50 -22.12
N SER A 332 25.76 -6.99 -21.10
CA SER A 332 24.32 -7.20 -21.11
C SER A 332 23.63 -6.17 -20.22
N GLU A 333 22.74 -5.39 -20.82
CA GLU A 333 21.87 -4.44 -20.12
C GLU A 333 21.11 -5.10 -18.96
N PHE A 334 20.58 -6.31 -19.18
CA PHE A 334 19.91 -7.09 -18.13
C PHE A 334 20.81 -7.27 -16.90
N LEU A 335 22.09 -7.62 -17.09
CA LEU A 335 23.02 -7.84 -15.98
C LEU A 335 23.39 -6.53 -15.28
N VAL A 336 23.57 -5.45 -16.05
CA VAL A 336 23.84 -4.11 -15.50
C VAL A 336 22.66 -3.65 -14.64
N LEU A 337 21.44 -3.68 -15.17
CA LEU A 337 20.23 -3.33 -14.44
C LEU A 337 20.00 -4.26 -13.24
N LEU A 338 20.23 -5.56 -13.39
CA LEU A 338 20.05 -6.52 -12.30
C LEU A 338 21.01 -6.22 -11.15
N LEU A 339 22.25 -5.84 -11.46
CA LEU A 339 23.23 -5.42 -10.47
C LEU A 339 22.79 -4.13 -9.78
N ILE A 340 22.43 -3.09 -10.54
CA ILE A 340 21.97 -1.80 -9.99
C ILE A 340 20.76 -2.00 -9.08
N PHE A 341 19.75 -2.75 -9.53
CA PHE A 341 18.53 -2.99 -8.75
C PHE A 341 18.81 -3.86 -7.52
N THR A 342 19.63 -4.91 -7.65
CA THR A 342 19.98 -5.79 -6.53
C THR A 342 20.76 -5.03 -5.47
N VAL A 343 21.72 -4.20 -5.87
CA VAL A 343 22.48 -3.35 -4.94
C VAL A 343 21.57 -2.31 -4.31
N GLY A 344 20.86 -1.51 -5.12
CA GLY A 344 20.04 -0.38 -4.66
C GLY A 344 18.83 -0.79 -3.83
N ASN A 345 18.14 -1.88 -4.19
CA ASN A 345 16.85 -2.25 -3.60
C ASN A 345 16.92 -3.41 -2.60
N LEU A 346 18.02 -4.18 -2.56
CA LEU A 346 18.16 -5.33 -1.68
C LEU A 346 19.39 -5.24 -0.77
N LEU A 347 20.60 -5.20 -1.33
CA LEU A 347 21.82 -5.29 -0.54
C LEU A 347 22.06 -4.02 0.29
N LEU A 348 21.96 -2.84 -0.34
CA LEU A 348 22.17 -1.56 0.31
C LEU A 348 21.17 -1.30 1.45
N PRO A 349 19.84 -1.44 1.29
CA PRO A 349 18.90 -1.22 2.39
C PRO A 349 19.08 -2.22 3.54
N ILE A 350 19.38 -3.50 3.24
CA ILE A 350 19.64 -4.51 4.28
C ILE A 350 20.93 -4.18 5.04
N ALA A 351 22.01 -3.84 4.34
CA ALA A 351 23.27 -3.47 4.95
C ALA A 351 23.11 -2.20 5.81
N ALA A 352 22.49 -1.15 5.25
CA ALA A 352 22.26 0.11 5.94
C ALA A 352 21.45 -0.08 7.23
N ILE A 353 20.31 -0.79 7.17
CA ILE A 353 19.44 -0.95 8.34
C ILE A 353 20.09 -1.81 9.43
N THR A 354 20.80 -2.86 9.04
CA THR A 354 21.44 -3.78 9.99
C THR A 354 22.68 -3.16 10.61
N LEU A 355 23.51 -2.46 9.84
CA LEU A 355 24.65 -1.71 10.34
C LEU A 355 24.20 -0.61 11.29
N THR A 356 23.23 0.21 10.91
CA THR A 356 22.68 1.27 11.77
C THR A 356 22.11 0.70 13.08
N ALA A 357 21.42 -0.44 13.03
CA ALA A 357 20.93 -1.11 14.24
C ALA A 357 22.07 -1.68 15.10
N GLN A 358 23.13 -2.23 14.50
CA GLN A 358 24.31 -2.72 15.23
C GLN A 358 25.05 -1.58 15.92
N VAL A 359 25.32 -0.48 15.20
CA VAL A 359 25.97 0.72 15.73
C VAL A 359 25.13 1.32 16.86
N GLY A 360 23.81 1.50 16.65
CA GLY A 360 22.92 2.02 17.68
C GLY A 360 22.89 1.16 18.96
N ARG A 361 22.88 -0.17 18.82
CA ARG A 361 22.98 -1.10 19.97
C ARG A 361 24.35 -1.06 20.64
N ALA A 362 25.42 -0.85 19.89
CA ALA A 362 26.79 -0.74 20.42
C ALA A 362 26.97 0.55 21.22
N LEU A 363 26.64 1.70 20.63
CA LEU A 363 26.73 3.03 21.27
C LEU A 363 25.89 3.12 22.56
N THR A 364 24.78 2.40 22.61
CA THR A 364 23.91 2.37 23.79
C THR A 364 24.23 1.24 24.78
N ASN A 365 25.22 0.38 24.50
CA ASN A 365 25.53 -0.85 25.24
C ASN A 365 24.32 -1.80 25.44
N MET A 366 23.43 -1.88 24.44
CA MET A 366 22.21 -2.68 24.49
C MET A 366 22.29 -3.97 23.66
N ARG A 367 23.48 -4.34 23.17
CA ARG A 367 23.70 -5.54 22.33
C ARG A 367 23.18 -6.83 22.99
N LYS A 368 23.39 -7.01 24.30
CA LYS A 368 22.92 -8.19 25.04
C LYS A 368 21.43 -8.14 25.40
N ARG A 369 20.83 -6.95 25.45
CA ARG A 369 19.44 -6.76 25.91
C ARG A 369 18.41 -6.88 24.79
N TYR A 370 18.71 -6.33 23.62
CA TYR A 370 17.81 -6.36 22.47
C TYR A 370 18.45 -7.07 21.30
N SER A 371 17.69 -7.93 20.62
CA SER A 371 18.13 -8.59 19.39
C SER A 371 18.17 -7.61 18.22
N LEU A 372 18.97 -7.92 17.19
CA LEU A 372 19.06 -7.09 15.98
C LEU A 372 17.68 -6.90 15.33
N ARG A 373 16.92 -7.99 15.23
CA ARG A 373 15.56 -8.01 14.67
C ARG A 373 14.60 -7.10 15.45
N ALA A 374 14.64 -7.13 16.79
CA ALA A 374 13.79 -6.28 17.61
C ALA A 374 14.15 -4.79 17.47
N THR A 375 15.44 -4.46 17.40
CA THR A 375 15.89 -3.10 17.13
C THR A 375 15.44 -2.62 15.76
N VAL A 376 15.69 -3.39 14.69
CA VAL A 376 15.24 -3.02 13.33
C VAL A 376 13.72 -2.85 13.28
N ALA A 377 12.95 -3.77 13.87
CA ALA A 377 11.49 -3.66 13.92
C ALA A 377 10.99 -2.43 14.67
N THR A 378 11.77 -1.91 15.63
CA THR A 378 11.41 -0.72 16.40
C THR A 378 11.58 0.57 15.58
N PHE A 379 12.58 0.63 14.70
CA PHE A 379 12.88 1.82 13.89
C PHE A 379 12.34 1.76 12.46
N ALA A 380 12.04 0.57 11.92
CA ALA A 380 11.50 0.39 10.58
C ALA A 380 10.27 1.26 10.25
N PRO A 381 9.28 1.45 11.15
CA PRO A 381 8.14 2.33 10.87
C PRO A 381 8.53 3.79 10.59
N ALA A 382 9.71 4.24 11.04
CA ALA A 382 10.20 5.58 10.76
C ALA A 382 10.62 5.80 9.31
N PHE A 383 10.77 4.74 8.49
CA PHE A 383 11.03 4.88 7.06
C PHE A 383 9.77 5.22 6.25
N VAL A 384 8.58 4.99 6.81
CA VAL A 384 7.32 5.18 6.09
C VAL A 384 7.12 6.63 5.64
N PRO A 385 7.27 7.67 6.50
CA PRO A 385 7.01 9.04 6.05
C PRO A 385 8.02 9.56 5.02
N LEU A 386 9.31 9.28 5.18
CA LEU A 386 10.33 9.67 4.21
C LEU A 386 10.17 8.91 2.89
N GLY A 387 9.94 7.60 2.94
CA GLY A 387 9.63 6.81 1.75
C GLY A 387 8.40 7.33 1.02
N PHE A 388 7.33 7.66 1.75
CA PHE A 388 6.15 8.28 1.18
C PHE A 388 6.47 9.64 0.53
N GLY A 389 7.28 10.47 1.19
CA GLY A 389 7.74 11.75 0.64
C GLY A 389 8.46 11.60 -0.70
N ILE A 390 9.32 10.57 -0.84
CA ILE A 390 10.01 10.25 -2.10
C ILE A 390 9.03 9.83 -3.18
N TRP A 391 8.12 8.90 -2.89
CA TRP A 391 7.09 8.48 -3.86
C TRP A 391 6.14 9.60 -4.24
N PHE A 392 5.76 10.44 -3.27
CA PHE A 392 4.93 11.61 -3.50
C PHE A 392 5.64 12.61 -4.40
N ALA A 393 6.91 12.95 -4.11
CA ALA A 393 7.71 13.84 -4.94
C ALA A 393 7.85 13.32 -6.38
N HIS A 394 8.08 12.02 -6.56
CA HIS A 394 8.23 11.41 -7.87
C HIS A 394 6.91 11.30 -8.65
N TYR A 395 5.86 10.74 -8.05
CA TYR A 395 4.60 10.52 -8.76
C TYR A 395 3.82 11.81 -8.99
N SER A 396 3.93 12.80 -8.08
CA SER A 396 3.33 14.11 -8.32
C SER A 396 3.99 14.86 -9.47
N PHE A 397 5.30 14.68 -9.71
CA PHE A 397 5.98 15.24 -10.88
C PHE A 397 5.34 14.75 -12.19
N HIS A 398 5.28 13.43 -12.38
CA HIS A 398 4.67 12.86 -13.61
C HIS A 398 3.20 13.23 -13.77
N PHE A 399 2.44 13.31 -12.67
CA PHE A 399 1.03 13.69 -12.73
C PHE A 399 0.81 15.19 -13.03
N LEU A 400 1.55 16.07 -12.35
CA LEU A 400 1.33 17.52 -12.42
C LEU A 400 1.92 18.18 -13.66
N ILE A 401 2.85 17.51 -14.35
CA ILE A 401 3.41 18.02 -15.60
C ILE A 401 2.42 17.89 -16.78
N SER A 402 1.50 16.93 -16.72
CA SER A 402 0.44 16.78 -17.72
C SER A 402 -0.84 16.14 -17.14
N PRO A 403 -1.56 16.85 -16.23
CA PRO A 403 -2.72 16.30 -15.54
C PRO A 403 -3.92 16.06 -16.47
N LEU A 404 -4.02 16.82 -17.57
CA LEU A 404 -5.14 16.75 -18.51
C LEU A 404 -4.89 15.82 -19.71
N SER A 405 -3.68 15.26 -19.84
CA SER A 405 -3.36 14.27 -20.89
C SER A 405 -4.36 13.12 -20.95
N ILE A 406 -4.94 12.73 -19.80
CA ILE A 406 -5.95 11.66 -19.74
C ILE A 406 -7.16 11.94 -20.64
N ILE A 407 -7.54 13.21 -20.82
CA ILE A 407 -8.68 13.60 -21.66
C ILE A 407 -8.30 13.44 -23.14
N ALA A 408 -7.12 13.90 -23.53
CA ALA A 408 -6.63 13.80 -24.91
C ALA A 408 -6.47 12.33 -25.34
N VAL A 409 -5.90 11.49 -24.48
CA VAL A 409 -5.78 10.05 -24.74
C VAL A 409 -7.15 9.38 -24.82
N PHE A 410 -8.08 9.76 -23.95
CA PHE A 410 -9.43 9.19 -23.99
C PHE A 410 -10.18 9.58 -25.27
N GLN A 411 -9.95 10.79 -25.81
CA GLN A 411 -10.46 11.18 -27.12
C GLN A 411 -9.92 10.26 -28.22
N GLU A 412 -8.61 9.97 -28.22
CA GLU A 412 -8.01 9.06 -29.20
C GLU A 412 -8.51 7.63 -29.07
N PHE A 413 -8.71 7.14 -27.84
CA PHE A 413 -9.35 5.84 -27.60
C PHE A 413 -10.77 5.75 -28.20
N LEU A 414 -11.53 6.85 -28.19
CA LEU A 414 -12.86 6.93 -28.82
C LEU A 414 -12.80 7.12 -30.35
N GLY A 415 -11.60 7.14 -30.95
CA GLY A 415 -11.40 7.39 -32.37
C GLY A 415 -11.47 8.87 -32.77
N MET A 416 -11.42 9.79 -31.81
CA MET A 416 -11.34 11.24 -32.05
C MET A 416 -9.87 11.70 -32.15
N THR A 417 -9.63 12.88 -32.71
CA THR A 417 -8.31 13.52 -32.62
C THR A 417 -8.08 14.07 -31.21
N GLY A 418 -7.01 13.65 -30.54
CA GLY A 418 -6.66 14.14 -29.21
C GLY A 418 -6.29 15.63 -29.23
N ALA A 419 -6.89 16.43 -28.36
CA ALA A 419 -6.62 17.87 -28.24
C ALA A 419 -5.32 18.15 -27.44
N TRP A 420 -4.21 17.55 -27.86
CA TRP A 420 -2.93 17.57 -27.14
C TRP A 420 -2.37 18.96 -26.89
N GLU A 421 -2.43 19.85 -27.88
CA GLU A 421 -1.94 21.22 -27.77
C GLU A 421 -2.64 22.03 -26.66
N GLN A 422 -3.92 21.73 -26.42
CA GLN A 422 -4.75 22.42 -25.41
C GLN A 422 -4.66 21.75 -24.03
N LEU A 423 -4.37 20.44 -24.00
CA LEU A 423 -4.45 19.58 -22.81
C LEU A 423 -3.08 19.10 -22.31
N SER A 424 -1.98 19.54 -22.93
CA SER A 424 -0.61 19.24 -22.52
C SER A 424 -0.14 20.04 -21.30
N GLY A 425 -0.79 21.17 -21.00
CA GLY A 425 -0.39 22.10 -19.95
C GLY A 425 -0.45 21.51 -18.53
N GLY A 426 0.61 21.76 -17.76
CA GLY A 426 0.75 21.36 -16.36
C GLY A 426 1.17 22.52 -15.45
N LEU A 427 1.52 22.20 -14.19
CA LEU A 427 2.11 23.16 -13.26
C LEU A 427 3.53 23.55 -13.71
N SER A 428 3.98 24.75 -13.32
CA SER A 428 5.37 25.15 -13.55
C SER A 428 6.34 24.24 -12.81
N LEU A 429 7.53 24.04 -13.40
CA LEU A 429 8.59 23.23 -12.78
C LEU A 429 8.99 23.75 -11.40
N ASP A 430 8.94 25.06 -11.18
CA ASP A 430 9.19 25.68 -9.86
C ASP A 430 8.16 25.26 -8.81
N ALA A 431 6.87 25.25 -9.17
CA ALA A 431 5.80 24.83 -8.27
C ALA A 431 5.90 23.34 -7.93
N ILE A 432 6.25 22.51 -8.93
CA ILE A 432 6.49 21.08 -8.73
C ILE A 432 7.72 20.87 -7.84
N GLY A 433 8.83 21.58 -8.09
CA GLY A 433 10.04 21.52 -7.28
C GLY A 433 9.79 21.91 -5.82
N LEU A 434 9.01 22.97 -5.57
CA LEU A 434 8.60 23.35 -4.22
C LEU A 434 7.80 22.23 -3.54
N LEU A 435 6.84 21.63 -4.25
CA LEU A 435 6.04 20.52 -3.74
C LEU A 435 6.91 19.31 -3.39
N GLN A 436 7.88 18.97 -4.23
CA GLN A 436 8.85 17.89 -4.00
C GLN A 436 9.68 18.15 -2.74
N VAL A 437 10.25 19.36 -2.60
CA VAL A 437 11.03 19.73 -1.41
C VAL A 437 10.18 19.67 -0.14
N VAL A 438 8.96 20.19 -0.17
CA VAL A 438 8.03 20.11 0.97
C VAL A 438 7.73 18.66 1.35
N ALA A 439 7.48 17.79 0.36
CA ALA A 439 7.23 16.38 0.60
C ALA A 439 8.44 15.64 1.20
N LEU A 440 9.64 15.89 0.66
CA LEU A 440 10.89 15.27 1.13
C LEU A 440 11.29 15.74 2.53
N VAL A 441 11.32 17.06 2.76
CA VAL A 441 11.69 17.65 4.05
C VAL A 441 10.63 17.33 5.11
N GLY A 442 9.34 17.42 4.77
CA GLY A 442 8.25 17.04 5.66
C GLY A 442 8.28 15.55 6.03
N GLY A 443 8.51 14.68 5.04
CA GLY A 443 8.68 13.24 5.23
C GLY A 443 9.88 12.92 6.12
N TRP A 444 11.02 13.58 5.91
CA TRP A 444 12.21 13.45 6.75
C TRP A 444 11.97 13.94 8.17
N ALA A 445 11.40 15.14 8.36
CA ALA A 445 11.14 15.71 9.67
C ALA A 445 10.21 14.81 10.51
N TRP A 446 9.17 14.25 9.89
CA TRP A 446 8.29 13.29 10.54
C TRP A 446 9.03 11.98 10.88
N SER A 447 9.85 11.47 9.97
CA SER A 447 10.67 10.28 10.19
C SER A 447 11.68 10.47 11.34
N ALA A 448 12.36 11.61 11.39
CA ALA A 448 13.29 11.97 12.45
C ALA A 448 12.60 12.06 13.82
N TRP A 449 11.38 12.60 13.86
CA TRP A 449 10.56 12.62 15.07
C TRP A 449 10.15 11.20 15.53
N LEU A 450 9.78 10.32 14.60
CA LEU A 450 9.49 8.91 14.90
C LEU A 450 10.73 8.19 15.45
N VAL A 451 11.90 8.40 14.83
CA VAL A 451 13.18 7.87 15.31
C VAL A 451 13.46 8.33 16.74
N GLN A 452 13.27 9.62 17.04
CA GLN A 452 13.46 10.15 18.39
C GLN A 452 12.55 9.46 19.41
N ARG A 453 11.26 9.28 19.08
CA ARG A 453 10.30 8.59 19.96
C ARG A 453 10.66 7.11 20.15
N ALA A 454 11.04 6.44 19.08
CA ALA A 454 11.46 5.03 19.10
C ALA A 454 12.72 4.85 19.96
N ALA A 455 13.73 5.72 19.81
CA ALA A 455 14.97 5.66 20.56
C ALA A 455 14.77 5.94 22.05
N ARG A 456 13.96 6.95 22.42
CA ARG A 456 13.60 7.22 23.82
C ARG A 456 12.88 6.03 24.45
N ARG A 457 11.99 5.36 23.71
CA ARG A 457 11.28 4.16 24.19
C ARG A 457 12.21 2.96 24.36
N LEU A 458 13.08 2.67 23.37
CA LEU A 458 13.90 1.46 23.37
C LEU A 458 15.12 1.58 24.31
N TYR A 459 15.78 2.74 24.29
CA TYR A 459 17.07 2.94 24.97
C TYR A 459 16.97 3.81 26.24
N GLY A 460 15.80 4.36 26.56
CA GLY A 460 15.59 5.16 27.78
C GLY A 460 16.52 6.36 27.85
N ARG A 461 17.30 6.46 28.93
CA ARG A 461 18.28 7.55 29.15
C ARG A 461 19.32 7.67 28.03
N ARG A 462 19.63 6.56 27.33
CA ARG A 462 20.58 6.55 26.19
C ARG A 462 19.89 6.80 24.85
N GLY A 463 18.61 7.18 24.84
CA GLY A 463 17.83 7.45 23.63
C GLY A 463 18.45 8.52 22.73
N PHE A 464 19.04 9.57 23.31
CA PHE A 464 19.70 10.62 22.52
C PHE A 464 20.89 10.10 21.70
N VAL A 465 21.72 9.22 22.27
CA VAL A 465 22.85 8.64 21.53
C VAL A 465 22.35 7.57 20.57
N GLY A 466 21.40 6.76 21.00
CA GLY A 466 20.85 5.66 20.20
C GLY A 466 20.08 6.09 18.95
N GLN A 467 19.61 7.34 18.87
CA GLN A 467 18.93 7.87 17.69
C GLN A 467 19.89 8.38 16.60
N LEU A 468 21.13 8.76 16.95
CA LEU A 468 22.05 9.44 16.02
C LEU A 468 22.33 8.64 14.74
N PRO A 469 22.63 7.32 14.81
CA PRO A 469 22.88 6.54 13.60
C PRO A 469 21.66 6.50 12.67
N TRP A 470 20.45 6.47 13.24
CA TRP A 470 19.20 6.44 12.47
C TRP A 470 18.89 7.78 11.84
N MET A 471 19.09 8.89 12.57
CA MET A 471 18.94 10.24 12.02
C MET A 471 19.93 10.50 10.89
N LEU A 472 21.20 10.07 11.06
CA LEU A 472 22.21 10.18 10.00
C LEU A 472 21.81 9.39 8.75
N LEU A 473 21.36 8.14 8.90
CA LEU A 473 20.90 7.34 7.76
C LEU A 473 19.74 8.02 7.03
N LEU A 474 18.72 8.49 7.75
CA LEU A 474 17.58 9.18 7.13
C LEU A 474 17.98 10.51 6.50
N LEU A 475 18.95 11.24 7.07
CA LEU A 475 19.49 12.46 6.49
C LEU A 475 20.25 12.16 5.19
N VAL A 476 21.08 11.12 5.15
CA VAL A 476 21.77 10.68 3.93
C VAL A 476 20.76 10.31 2.83
N VAL A 477 19.71 9.55 3.18
CA VAL A 477 18.61 9.22 2.24
C VAL A 477 17.92 10.47 1.74
N LEU A 478 17.64 11.46 2.59
CA LEU A 478 17.07 12.75 2.20
C LEU A 478 17.99 13.51 1.24
N LEU A 479 19.28 13.63 1.56
CA LEU A 479 20.24 14.36 0.72
C LEU A 479 20.39 13.72 -0.66
N ILE A 480 20.43 12.39 -0.72
CA ILE A 480 20.42 11.65 -1.99
C ILE A 480 19.12 11.91 -2.75
N ALA A 481 17.96 11.87 -2.09
CA ALA A 481 16.69 12.16 -2.73
C ALA A 481 16.67 13.58 -3.33
N VAL A 482 17.03 14.60 -2.53
CA VAL A 482 17.10 15.99 -2.99
C VAL A 482 18.04 16.14 -4.17
N GLN A 483 19.19 15.46 -4.15
CA GLN A 483 20.13 15.48 -5.28
C GLN A 483 19.57 14.81 -6.54
N ILE A 484 18.80 13.74 -6.41
CA ILE A 484 18.14 13.09 -7.55
C ILE A 484 17.07 14.02 -8.13
N PHE A 485 16.21 14.59 -7.30
CA PHE A 485 15.11 15.47 -7.76
C PHE A 485 15.59 16.83 -8.25
N SER A 486 16.86 17.22 -8.00
CA SER A 486 17.45 18.43 -8.59
C SER A 486 18.03 18.20 -9.98
N GLN A 487 18.12 16.95 -10.44
CA GLN A 487 18.55 16.62 -11.80
C GLN A 487 17.39 16.75 -12.81
N PRO A 488 17.68 17.01 -14.10
CA PRO A 488 16.68 16.88 -15.14
C PRO A 488 16.19 15.43 -15.19
N MET A 489 14.88 15.26 -15.04
CA MET A 489 14.23 13.95 -15.02
C MET A 489 13.61 13.65 -16.39
N GLU A 490 13.81 12.42 -16.88
CA GLU A 490 13.19 11.91 -18.09
C GLU A 490 11.66 11.87 -17.94
N MET A 491 10.95 12.50 -18.89
CA MET A 491 9.49 12.67 -18.85
C MET A 491 8.77 11.47 -19.47
N ARG A 492 9.02 10.28 -18.92
CA ARG A 492 8.51 9.00 -19.44
C ARG A 492 7.00 9.02 -19.68
N GLY A 493 6.61 8.78 -20.93
CA GLY A 493 5.21 8.77 -21.38
C GLY A 493 4.65 10.13 -21.78
N THR A 494 5.39 11.22 -21.63
CA THR A 494 4.95 12.58 -22.00
C THR A 494 5.97 13.35 -22.84
N GLU A 495 7.03 12.69 -23.32
CA GLU A 495 8.18 13.34 -23.98
C GLU A 495 7.79 14.17 -25.21
N PHE A 496 6.85 13.69 -26.03
CA PHE A 496 6.36 14.40 -27.21
C PHE A 496 5.56 15.68 -26.91
N LEU A 497 5.10 15.87 -25.67
CA LEU A 497 4.36 17.09 -25.29
C LEU A 497 5.27 18.30 -25.14
N PHE A 498 6.58 18.08 -25.10
CA PHE A 498 7.60 19.10 -24.82
C PHE A 498 8.65 19.23 -25.94
N SER A 499 8.45 18.53 -27.06
CA SER A 499 9.32 18.57 -28.25
C SER A 499 8.86 19.58 -29.30
#